data_AF-A0A0L8FGN4-F1
#
_entry.id   AF-A0A0L8FGN4-F1
#
_cell.length_a   1.000
_cell.length_b   1.000
_cell.length_c   1.000
_cell.angle_alpha   90.00
_cell.angle_beta   90.00
_cell.angle_gamma   90.00
#
_symmetry.space_group_name_H-M   'P 1'
#
loop_
_entity.id
_entity.type
_entity.pdbx_description
1 polymer ?
#
loop_
_entity_poly.entity_id
_entity_poly.type
_entity_poly.pdbx_seq_one_letter_code
_entity_poly.pdbx_strand_id
1 'polypeptide(L)'
;MVQKLQQAVPTITETMLLGSADCCIRGSFKAYKSFEDCQSRLMEVTKNMTKEAPFTCDLDKELENTAGGPGLAFIAFTEAINQFPVSPLWAILFFLMLLALGLDSMFGTLECITTIITDSGKYPFLRQNRFFIPAVVCLTSFLISLSFAAQSGSYTFVLFDEFTGGLPLLFIAFAEVMSVSYIYGLSKFADDIHAMVGTRPGYFWLIMWKYISPLVMLIILFASLIKMIITSMTYEVWDKDTATKIKTKWPGWCLFIGSSFVILILIWIPLIFIIKRFNIINWKPDPKVSFPKDELKREKNLQPYVIKDWEKKYLFIFEDLYDS
;
A
#
# COMPACT_ATOMS: atom_id res chain seq x y z
N MET A 1 21.25 -21.75 31.32
CA MET A 1 21.47 -20.28 31.24
C MET A 1 20.37 -19.59 30.44
N VAL A 2 19.93 -20.15 29.31
CA VAL A 2 18.76 -19.65 28.54
C VAL A 2 17.42 -19.86 29.28
N GLN A 3 17.24 -20.97 30.00
CA GLN A 3 16.03 -21.20 30.82
C GLN A 3 15.91 -20.30 32.07
N LYS A 4 17.02 -19.74 32.59
CA LYS A 4 16.97 -18.78 33.71
C LYS A 4 16.65 -17.34 33.26
N LEU A 5 16.81 -17.04 31.97
CA LEU A 5 16.38 -15.76 31.39
C LEU A 5 14.87 -15.72 31.10
N GLN A 6 14.21 -16.87 30.96
CA GLN A 6 12.77 -16.96 30.69
C GLN A 6 11.89 -16.89 31.97
N GLN A 7 12.46 -17.17 33.13
CA GLN A 7 11.77 -17.06 34.43
C GLN A 7 11.92 -15.68 35.11
N ALA A 8 12.82 -14.81 34.63
CA ALA A 8 13.00 -13.46 35.18
C ALA A 8 12.13 -12.39 34.48
N VAL A 9 11.56 -12.70 33.31
CA VAL A 9 10.71 -11.78 32.55
C VAL A 9 9.31 -11.58 33.16
N PRO A 10 8.62 -12.58 33.75
CA PRO A 10 7.29 -12.37 34.32
C PRO A 10 7.29 -11.56 35.64
N THR A 11 8.37 -11.65 36.43
CA THR A 11 8.42 -10.99 37.76
C THR A 11 8.73 -9.50 37.68
N ILE A 12 9.37 -9.05 36.59
CA ILE A 12 9.57 -7.62 36.29
C ILE A 12 8.31 -7.05 35.62
N THR A 13 7.52 -7.87 34.91
CA THR A 13 6.27 -7.40 34.31
C THR A 13 5.17 -7.16 35.35
N GLU A 14 5.02 -7.98 36.40
CA GLU A 14 3.96 -7.74 37.41
C GLU A 14 4.21 -6.55 38.35
N THR A 15 5.47 -6.18 38.63
CA THR A 15 5.78 -4.97 39.43
C THR A 15 5.80 -3.69 38.60
N MET A 16 6.00 -3.76 37.27
CA MET A 16 5.73 -2.64 36.37
C MET A 16 4.24 -2.51 36.00
N LEU A 17 3.46 -3.59 35.96
CA LEU A 17 2.08 -3.56 35.44
C LEU A 17 1.07 -2.79 36.32
N LEU A 18 1.33 -2.60 37.63
CA LEU A 18 0.48 -1.76 38.47
C LEU A 18 0.80 -0.25 38.40
N GLY A 19 1.93 0.13 37.78
CA GLY A 19 2.31 1.54 37.56
C GLY A 19 2.43 1.97 36.09
N SER A 20 2.30 1.03 35.14
CA SER A 20 2.59 1.25 33.71
C SER A 20 1.45 0.89 32.76
N ALA A 21 0.30 0.43 33.28
CA ALA A 21 -0.84 0.06 32.43
C ALA A 21 -1.54 1.27 31.78
N ASP A 22 -1.32 2.49 32.28
CA ASP A 22 -1.79 3.74 31.64
C ASP A 22 -0.81 4.32 30.60
N CYS A 23 0.33 3.65 30.35
CA CYS A 23 1.39 4.21 29.49
C CYS A 23 1.37 3.72 28.04
N CYS A 24 0.59 2.68 27.72
CA CYS A 24 0.67 1.99 26.42
C CYS A 24 -0.34 2.43 25.33
N ILE A 25 -1.11 3.51 25.53
CA ILE A 25 -1.89 4.16 24.45
C ILE A 25 -1.43 5.61 24.32
N ARG A 26 -0.21 5.82 23.80
CA ARG A 26 0.42 7.15 23.65
C ARG A 26 0.73 7.51 22.19
N GLY A 27 -0.29 7.42 21.32
CA GLY A 27 -0.36 8.28 20.12
C GLY A 27 -0.84 9.71 20.45
N SER A 28 -1.21 9.93 21.72
CA SER A 28 -2.09 10.97 22.22
C SER A 28 -1.40 12.08 23.00
N PHE A 29 -0.06 12.15 23.07
CA PHE A 29 0.58 13.04 24.05
C PHE A 29 0.49 14.53 23.69
N LYS A 30 0.58 14.89 22.40
CA LYS A 30 0.36 16.29 21.97
C LYS A 30 -1.11 16.69 22.11
N ALA A 31 -2.03 15.80 21.76
CA ALA A 31 -3.46 15.99 21.98
C ALA A 31 -3.77 16.15 23.47
N TYR A 32 -3.15 15.34 24.33
CA TYR A 32 -3.31 15.38 25.78
C TYR A 32 -2.71 16.65 26.40
N LYS A 33 -1.50 17.04 25.98
CA LYS A 33 -0.85 18.29 26.43
C LYS A 33 -1.58 19.54 25.94
N SER A 34 -2.04 19.53 24.67
CA SER A 34 -2.92 20.56 24.09
C SER A 34 -4.26 20.62 24.83
N PHE A 35 -4.82 19.47 25.20
CA PHE A 35 -6.03 19.37 26.00
C PHE A 35 -5.84 19.88 27.44
N GLU A 36 -4.74 19.55 28.12
CA GLU A 36 -4.39 20.10 29.45
C GLU A 36 -4.17 21.62 29.40
N ASP A 37 -3.49 22.14 28.37
CA ASP A 37 -3.31 23.58 28.14
C ASP A 37 -4.65 24.28 27.81
N CYS A 38 -5.55 23.62 27.09
CA CYS A 38 -6.90 24.11 26.83
C CYS A 38 -7.75 24.12 28.12
N GLN A 39 -7.66 23.05 28.92
CA GLN A 39 -8.43 22.89 30.15
C GLN A 39 -7.98 23.89 31.23
N SER A 40 -6.68 24.17 31.33
CA SER A 40 -6.15 25.20 32.24
C SER A 40 -6.64 26.61 31.86
N ARG A 41 -6.61 26.96 30.57
CA ARG A 41 -7.20 28.22 30.07
C ARG A 41 -8.71 28.30 30.28
N LEU A 42 -9.42 27.18 30.12
CA LEU A 42 -10.85 27.09 30.37
C LEU A 42 -11.16 27.36 31.86
N MET A 43 -10.36 26.81 32.79
CA MET A 43 -10.50 27.08 34.21
C MET A 43 -10.24 28.56 34.56
N GLU A 44 -9.25 29.21 33.94
CA GLU A 44 -9.00 30.65 34.13
C GLU A 44 -10.15 31.53 33.60
N VAL A 45 -10.69 31.21 32.42
CA VAL A 45 -11.80 31.96 31.81
C VAL A 45 -13.10 31.77 32.59
N THR A 46 -13.39 30.55 33.05
CA THR A 46 -14.58 30.24 33.87
C THR A 46 -14.53 30.93 35.23
N LYS A 47 -13.32 31.16 35.77
CA LYS A 47 -13.14 31.92 37.01
C LYS A 47 -13.44 33.42 36.84
N ASN A 48 -13.29 33.95 35.63
CA ASN A 48 -13.44 35.37 35.31
C ASN A 48 -14.79 35.74 34.66
N MET A 49 -15.61 34.75 34.24
CA MET A 49 -16.93 34.97 33.61
C MET A 49 -18.04 34.14 34.29
N THR A 50 -19.21 34.75 34.55
CA THR A 50 -20.41 34.07 35.09
C THR A 50 -21.37 33.54 34.02
N LYS A 51 -20.90 33.35 32.78
CA LYS A 51 -21.65 32.74 31.67
C LYS A 51 -20.82 31.67 30.98
N GLU A 52 -21.51 30.75 30.31
CA GLU A 52 -20.95 29.58 29.61
C GLU A 52 -19.69 29.92 28.81
N ALA A 53 -18.68 29.05 28.92
CA ALA A 53 -17.36 29.26 28.34
C ALA A 53 -17.41 29.28 26.79
N PRO A 54 -16.58 30.12 26.13
CA PRO A 54 -16.66 30.37 24.69
C PRO A 54 -16.07 29.25 23.80
N PHE A 55 -15.45 28.21 24.37
CA PHE A 55 -14.86 27.09 23.63
C PHE A 55 -14.88 25.81 24.46
N THR A 56 -15.02 24.66 23.79
CA THR A 56 -14.97 23.32 24.40
C THR A 56 -13.63 22.66 24.09
N CYS A 57 -12.97 22.13 25.12
CA CYS A 57 -11.77 21.32 24.99
C CYS A 57 -12.22 19.86 24.83
N ASP A 58 -12.03 19.28 23.65
CA ASP A 58 -12.42 17.90 23.35
C ASP A 58 -11.18 17.11 22.94
N LEU A 59 -10.85 16.09 23.72
CA LEU A 59 -9.68 15.24 23.50
C LEU A 59 -9.86 14.41 22.22
N ASP A 60 -11.07 13.97 21.92
CA ASP A 60 -11.35 13.14 20.73
C ASP A 60 -11.08 13.95 19.44
N LYS A 61 -11.42 15.24 19.46
CA LYS A 61 -11.15 16.17 18.36
C LYS A 61 -9.65 16.43 18.16
N GLU A 62 -8.88 16.53 19.23
CA GLU A 62 -7.41 16.70 19.15
C GLU A 62 -6.70 15.41 18.70
N LEU A 63 -7.24 14.25 19.07
CA LEU A 63 -6.77 12.95 18.61
C LEU A 63 -7.03 12.74 17.11
N GLU A 64 -8.23 13.08 16.63
CA GLU A 64 -8.56 13.05 15.19
C GLU A 64 -7.69 14.00 14.37
N ASN A 65 -7.36 15.18 14.90
CA ASN A 65 -6.48 16.15 14.23
C ASN A 65 -5.01 15.70 14.12
N THR A 66 -4.60 14.71 14.92
CA THR A 66 -3.21 14.20 14.98
C THR A 66 -3.06 12.85 14.25
N ALA A 67 -4.15 12.14 13.99
CA ALA A 67 -4.12 10.76 13.50
C ALA A 67 -4.07 10.66 11.96
N GLY A 68 -2.86 10.65 11.38
CA GLY A 68 -2.68 10.18 10.00
C GLY A 68 -1.39 10.63 9.31
N GLY A 69 -0.86 9.77 8.43
CA GLY A 69 0.20 10.10 7.49
C GLY A 69 1.60 10.31 8.11
N PRO A 70 2.53 10.95 7.38
CA PRO A 70 3.92 11.13 7.81
C PRO A 70 4.04 11.97 9.10
N GLY A 71 3.06 12.84 9.39
CA GLY A 71 3.02 13.63 10.62
C GLY A 71 2.98 12.77 11.89
N LEU A 72 2.40 11.57 11.83
CA LEU A 72 2.40 10.64 12.95
C LEU A 72 3.84 10.23 13.31
N ALA A 73 4.62 9.76 12.33
CA ALA A 73 6.00 9.32 12.49
C ALA A 73 6.96 10.46 12.89
N PHE A 74 6.86 11.62 12.24
CA PHE A 74 7.85 12.69 12.41
C PHE A 74 7.51 13.71 13.52
N ILE A 75 6.25 13.79 13.96
CA ILE A 75 5.80 14.75 14.99
C ILE A 75 5.35 14.03 16.26
N ALA A 76 4.44 13.06 16.16
CA ALA A 76 3.90 12.42 17.36
C ALA A 76 4.92 11.47 18.02
N PHE A 77 5.59 10.63 17.23
CA PHE A 77 6.58 9.68 17.78
C PHE A 77 7.85 10.37 18.29
N THR A 78 8.33 11.41 17.63
CA THR A 78 9.53 12.16 18.07
C THR A 78 9.27 12.88 19.40
N GLU A 79 8.08 13.46 19.57
CA GLU A 79 7.66 14.07 20.83
C GLU A 79 7.55 13.05 21.97
N ALA A 80 7.09 11.83 21.67
CA ALA A 80 7.05 10.74 22.64
C ALA A 80 8.47 10.27 23.03
N ILE A 81 9.37 10.11 22.06
CA ILE A 81 10.77 9.68 22.28
C ILE A 81 11.52 10.66 23.19
N ASN A 82 11.24 11.96 23.09
CA ASN A 82 11.86 12.98 23.96
C ASN A 82 11.59 12.79 25.46
N GLN A 83 10.57 12.02 25.83
CA GLN A 83 10.23 11.75 27.24
C GLN A 83 10.91 10.50 27.80
N PHE A 84 11.46 9.65 26.95
CA PHE A 84 12.14 8.45 27.41
C PHE A 84 13.51 8.79 28.01
N PRO A 85 13.94 8.08 29.07
CA PRO A 85 15.31 8.20 29.56
C PRO A 85 16.27 7.75 28.45
N VAL A 86 17.38 8.48 28.27
CA VAL A 86 18.34 8.25 27.16
C VAL A 86 17.69 8.44 25.78
N SER A 87 16.92 9.52 25.61
CA SER A 87 16.18 9.87 24.38
C SER A 87 16.99 9.76 23.07
N PRO A 88 18.28 10.16 23.01
CA PRO A 88 19.06 10.07 21.77
C PRO A 88 19.23 8.63 21.24
N LEU A 89 19.32 7.63 22.12
CA LEU A 89 19.46 6.22 21.71
C LEU A 89 18.18 5.74 21.02
N TRP A 90 17.03 6.02 21.63
CA TRP A 90 15.72 5.66 21.11
C TRP A 90 15.41 6.34 19.78
N ALA A 91 15.83 7.60 19.60
CA ALA A 91 15.69 8.32 18.34
C ALA A 91 16.48 7.64 17.20
N ILE A 92 17.75 7.26 17.44
CA ILE A 92 18.57 6.57 16.43
C ILE A 92 17.95 5.23 16.02
N LEU A 93 17.53 4.41 16.99
CA LEU A 93 16.89 3.13 16.70
C LEU A 93 15.59 3.30 15.90
N PHE A 94 14.77 4.30 16.25
CA PHE A 94 13.52 4.58 15.56
C PHE A 94 13.74 5.03 14.11
N PHE A 95 14.64 5.98 13.87
CA PHE A 95 14.92 6.43 12.50
C PHE A 95 15.67 5.39 11.66
N LEU A 96 16.53 4.57 12.26
CA LEU A 96 17.18 3.45 11.58
C LEU A 96 16.16 2.40 11.16
N MET A 97 15.18 2.10 12.01
CA MET A 97 14.05 1.23 11.66
C MET A 97 13.24 1.79 10.48
N LEU A 98 12.87 3.08 10.51
CA LEU A 98 12.15 3.71 9.40
C LEU A 98 12.96 3.68 8.09
N LEU A 99 14.28 3.90 8.18
CA LEU A 99 15.18 3.82 7.03
C LEU A 99 15.25 2.40 6.47
N ALA A 100 15.38 1.37 7.32
CA ALA A 100 15.41 -0.03 6.89
C ALA A 100 14.11 -0.44 6.20
N LEU A 101 12.94 -0.11 6.77
CA LEU A 101 11.62 -0.37 6.18
C LEU A 101 11.47 0.28 4.80
N GLY A 102 11.97 1.51 4.65
CA GLY A 102 11.99 2.21 3.37
C GLY A 102 12.92 1.55 2.35
N LEU A 103 14.15 1.21 2.76
CA LEU A 103 15.16 0.60 1.89
C LEU A 103 14.71 -0.77 1.35
N ASP A 104 14.18 -1.64 2.19
CA ASP A 104 13.72 -2.98 1.78
C ASP A 104 12.63 -2.90 0.70
N SER A 105 11.69 -1.98 0.85
CA SER A 105 10.61 -1.74 -0.12
C SER A 105 11.13 -1.18 -1.45
N MET A 106 12.14 -0.29 -1.40
CA MET A 106 12.74 0.30 -2.59
C MET A 106 13.58 -0.73 -3.39
N PHE A 107 14.26 -1.65 -2.71
CA PHE A 107 14.99 -2.72 -3.39
C PHE A 107 14.07 -3.60 -4.24
N GLY A 108 12.93 -4.03 -3.70
CA GLY A 108 11.95 -4.81 -4.47
C GLY A 108 11.38 -4.05 -5.67
N THR A 109 11.15 -2.74 -5.52
CA THR A 109 10.65 -1.89 -6.62
C THR A 109 11.69 -1.72 -7.73
N LEU A 110 12.96 -1.46 -7.37
CA LEU A 110 14.07 -1.34 -8.32
C LEU A 110 14.33 -2.66 -9.05
N GLU A 111 14.27 -3.78 -8.35
CA GLU A 111 14.44 -5.11 -8.94
C GLU A 111 13.31 -5.41 -9.93
N CYS A 112 12.06 -5.09 -9.59
CA CYS A 112 10.90 -5.27 -10.47
C CYS A 112 11.07 -4.49 -11.79
N ILE A 113 11.38 -3.19 -11.71
CA ILE A 113 11.58 -2.34 -12.90
C ILE A 113 12.75 -2.85 -13.75
N THR A 114 13.88 -3.18 -13.10
CA THR A 114 15.08 -3.66 -13.80
C THR A 114 14.80 -4.99 -14.51
N THR A 115 14.07 -5.90 -13.86
CA THR A 115 13.71 -7.21 -14.42
C THR A 115 12.77 -7.05 -15.61
N ILE A 116 11.72 -6.22 -15.51
CA ILE A 116 10.80 -5.95 -16.62
C ILE A 116 11.55 -5.40 -17.85
N ILE A 117 12.49 -4.48 -17.66
CA ILE A 117 13.29 -3.91 -18.76
C ILE A 117 14.21 -4.97 -19.36
N THR A 118 14.85 -5.79 -18.52
CA THR A 118 15.80 -6.83 -18.97
C THR A 118 15.09 -7.95 -19.72
N ASP A 119 13.92 -8.36 -19.25
CA ASP A 119 13.12 -9.45 -19.83
C ASP A 119 12.37 -9.03 -21.11
N SER A 120 12.19 -7.73 -21.34
CA SER A 120 11.57 -7.21 -22.56
C SER A 120 12.30 -7.60 -23.85
N GLY A 121 13.54 -8.10 -23.77
CA GLY A 121 14.29 -8.74 -24.87
C GLY A 121 14.70 -7.81 -26.02
N LYS A 122 14.25 -6.55 -26.03
CA LYS A 122 14.48 -5.58 -27.10
C LYS A 122 15.94 -5.12 -27.21
N TYR A 123 16.72 -5.25 -26.13
CA TYR A 123 18.09 -4.72 -26.06
C TYR A 123 19.06 -5.75 -25.45
N PRO A 124 19.58 -6.71 -26.23
CA PRO A 124 20.52 -7.72 -25.74
C PRO A 124 21.82 -7.12 -25.16
N PHE A 125 22.22 -5.93 -25.60
CA PHE A 125 23.34 -5.17 -25.04
C PHE A 125 23.10 -4.78 -23.56
N LEU A 126 21.86 -4.43 -23.19
CA LEU A 126 21.51 -4.08 -21.80
C LEU A 126 21.59 -5.29 -20.86
N ARG A 127 21.39 -6.51 -21.38
CA ARG A 127 21.53 -7.75 -20.61
C ARG A 127 22.99 -8.06 -20.25
N GLN A 128 23.95 -7.60 -21.07
CA GLN A 128 25.38 -7.80 -20.83
C GLN A 128 25.91 -6.84 -19.75
N ASN A 129 25.39 -5.62 -19.69
CA ASN A 129 25.77 -4.60 -18.71
C ASN A 129 24.71 -4.43 -17.62
N ARG A 130 24.60 -5.41 -16.73
CA ARG A 130 23.58 -5.46 -15.66
C ARG A 130 23.56 -4.25 -14.71
N PHE A 131 24.68 -3.54 -14.58
CA PHE A 131 24.77 -2.34 -13.72
C PHE A 131 24.24 -1.07 -14.39
N PHE A 132 24.11 -1.04 -15.72
CA PHE A 132 23.73 0.17 -16.44
C PHE A 132 22.24 0.51 -16.26
N ILE A 133 21.35 -0.51 -16.31
CA ILE A 133 19.90 -0.30 -16.18
C ILE A 133 19.55 0.29 -14.80
N PRO A 134 19.97 -0.30 -13.66
CA PRO A 134 19.66 0.26 -12.35
C PRO A 134 20.26 1.66 -12.16
N ALA A 135 21.48 1.92 -12.66
CA ALA A 135 22.09 3.23 -12.56
C ALA A 135 21.29 4.32 -13.26
N VAL A 136 20.77 4.04 -14.48
CA VAL A 136 19.91 4.97 -15.21
C VAL A 136 18.58 5.19 -14.48
N VAL A 137 17.95 4.11 -14.00
CA VAL A 137 16.68 4.20 -13.24
C VAL A 137 16.85 5.00 -11.94
N CYS A 138 17.95 4.79 -11.21
CA CYS A 138 18.26 5.54 -10.00
C CYS A 138 18.58 7.02 -10.30
N LEU A 139 19.28 7.31 -11.41
CA LEU A 139 19.58 8.68 -11.79
C LEU A 139 18.31 9.44 -12.19
N THR A 140 17.42 8.83 -12.98
CA THR A 140 16.16 9.46 -13.38
C THR A 140 15.22 9.65 -12.20
N SER A 141 15.13 8.66 -11.30
CA SER A 141 14.32 8.78 -10.08
C SER A 141 14.86 9.84 -9.12
N PHE A 142 16.18 9.99 -9.00
CA PHE A 142 16.81 11.06 -8.21
C PHE A 142 16.50 12.47 -8.76
N LEU A 143 16.53 12.65 -10.08
CA LEU A 143 16.17 13.93 -10.69
C LEU A 143 14.70 14.29 -10.47
N ILE A 144 13.80 13.31 -10.53
CA ILE A 144 12.36 13.51 -10.27
C ILE A 144 12.13 13.80 -8.78
N SER A 145 12.78 13.05 -7.88
CA SER A 145 12.59 13.22 -6.43
C SER A 145 13.09 14.58 -5.92
N LEU A 146 14.04 15.20 -6.61
CA LEU A 146 14.48 16.57 -6.30
C LEU A 146 13.33 17.58 -6.34
N SER A 147 12.31 17.35 -7.20
CA SER A 147 11.12 18.20 -7.23
C SER A 147 10.30 18.15 -5.92
N PHE A 148 10.34 17.04 -5.21
CA PHE A 148 9.67 16.87 -3.91
C PHE A 148 10.46 17.46 -2.74
N ALA A 149 11.74 17.84 -2.94
CA ALA A 149 12.55 18.51 -1.93
C ALA A 149 12.30 20.04 -1.84
N ALA A 150 11.49 20.59 -2.75
CA ALA A 150 11.11 22.00 -2.71
C ALA A 150 10.24 22.34 -1.48
N GLN A 151 10.11 23.63 -1.14
CA GLN A 151 9.30 24.07 0.02
C GLN A 151 7.82 23.67 -0.09
N SER A 152 7.29 23.58 -1.31
CA SER A 152 5.94 23.07 -1.59
C SER A 152 5.87 21.56 -1.79
N GLY A 153 7.00 20.85 -1.71
CA GLY A 153 7.14 19.46 -2.09
C GLY A 153 6.30 18.50 -1.25
N SER A 154 6.04 18.83 0.02
CA SER A 154 5.10 18.07 0.86
C SER A 154 3.69 18.05 0.27
N TYR A 155 3.22 19.13 -0.35
CA TYR A 155 1.91 19.17 -0.99
C TYR A 155 1.91 18.37 -2.29
N THR A 156 2.98 18.46 -3.08
CA THR A 156 3.15 17.67 -4.30
C THR A 156 3.21 16.17 -3.99
N PHE A 157 3.85 15.77 -2.89
CA PHE A 157 3.90 14.39 -2.42
C PHE A 157 2.51 13.87 -2.05
N VAL A 158 1.74 14.64 -1.26
CA VAL A 158 0.35 14.27 -0.89
C VAL A 158 -0.54 14.14 -2.13
N LEU A 159 -0.42 15.08 -3.08
CA LEU A 159 -1.14 15.00 -4.35
C LEU A 159 -0.81 13.70 -5.10
N PHE A 160 0.46 13.34 -5.20
CA PHE A 160 0.85 12.14 -5.92
C PHE A 160 0.38 10.85 -5.22
N ASP A 161 0.50 10.80 -3.89
CA ASP A 161 0.08 9.66 -3.07
C ASP A 161 -1.43 9.40 -3.17
N GLU A 162 -2.25 10.45 -3.03
CA GLU A 162 -3.71 10.35 -3.11
C GLU A 162 -4.20 9.89 -4.49
N PHE A 163 -3.61 10.41 -5.57
CA PHE A 163 -4.04 10.09 -6.94
C PHE A 163 -3.47 8.77 -7.46
N THR A 164 -2.25 8.39 -7.09
CA THR A 164 -1.57 7.20 -7.63
C THR A 164 -1.81 5.95 -6.79
N GLY A 165 -1.75 6.06 -5.46
CA GLY A 165 -1.84 4.93 -4.54
C GLY A 165 -3.26 4.42 -4.30
N GLY A 166 -4.28 5.21 -4.63
CA GLY A 166 -5.69 4.88 -4.41
C GLY A 166 -6.33 4.07 -5.54
N LEU A 167 -7.09 4.75 -6.40
CA LEU A 167 -7.93 4.13 -7.43
C LEU A 167 -7.16 3.32 -8.50
N PRO A 168 -6.03 3.80 -9.05
CA PRO A 168 -5.33 3.06 -10.10
C PRO A 168 -4.84 1.68 -9.65
N LEU A 169 -4.24 1.60 -8.45
CA LEU A 169 -3.72 0.36 -7.89
C LEU A 169 -4.84 -0.67 -7.69
N LEU A 170 -5.98 -0.21 -7.14
CA LEU A 170 -7.15 -1.06 -6.93
C LEU A 170 -7.73 -1.61 -8.25
N PHE A 171 -7.78 -0.77 -9.29
CA PHE A 171 -8.22 -1.20 -10.61
C PHE A 171 -7.29 -2.22 -11.25
N ILE A 172 -5.96 -2.02 -11.17
CA ILE A 172 -4.96 -2.96 -11.69
C ILE A 172 -5.10 -4.31 -10.98
N ALA A 173 -5.16 -4.31 -9.65
CA ALA A 173 -5.32 -5.54 -8.87
C ALA A 173 -6.64 -6.27 -9.20
N PHE A 174 -7.73 -5.55 -9.44
CA PHE A 174 -8.98 -6.14 -9.93
C PHE A 174 -8.81 -6.78 -11.31
N ALA A 175 -8.16 -6.08 -12.25
CA ALA A 175 -7.90 -6.59 -13.59
C ALA A 175 -7.01 -7.85 -13.59
N GLU A 176 -6.01 -7.92 -12.70
CA GLU A 176 -5.16 -9.11 -12.52
C GLU A 176 -5.97 -10.32 -12.03
N VAL A 177 -6.79 -10.16 -10.99
CA VAL A 177 -7.61 -11.25 -10.46
C VAL A 177 -8.64 -11.73 -11.49
N MET A 178 -9.24 -10.82 -12.25
CA MET A 178 -10.15 -11.16 -13.35
C MET A 178 -9.42 -11.89 -14.48
N SER A 179 -8.22 -11.43 -14.84
CA SER A 179 -7.39 -12.06 -15.87
C SER A 179 -7.03 -13.50 -15.49
N VAL A 180 -6.59 -13.76 -14.25
CA VAL A 180 -6.23 -15.11 -13.81
C VAL A 180 -7.47 -16.02 -13.68
N SER A 181 -8.54 -15.53 -13.06
CA SER A 181 -9.68 -16.39 -12.68
C SER A 181 -10.66 -16.70 -13.81
N TYR A 182 -10.75 -15.81 -14.81
CA TYR A 182 -11.71 -15.92 -15.92
C TYR A 182 -11.06 -16.03 -17.29
N ILE A 183 -9.96 -15.31 -17.57
CA ILE A 183 -9.31 -15.36 -18.90
C ILE A 183 -8.34 -16.55 -18.99
N TYR A 184 -7.44 -16.69 -18.01
CA TYR A 184 -6.50 -17.82 -17.99
C TYR A 184 -7.19 -19.15 -17.66
N GLY A 185 -8.19 -19.11 -16.80
CA GLY A 185 -8.93 -20.29 -16.34
C GLY A 185 -8.41 -20.80 -15.00
N LEU A 186 -9.33 -20.99 -14.06
CA LEU A 186 -9.01 -21.39 -12.69
C LEU A 186 -8.55 -22.85 -12.62
N SER A 187 -9.05 -23.73 -13.49
CA SER A 187 -8.62 -25.13 -13.57
C SER A 187 -7.17 -25.21 -14.04
N LYS A 188 -6.84 -24.48 -15.12
CA LYS A 188 -5.47 -24.42 -15.66
C LYS A 188 -4.49 -23.89 -14.61
N PHE A 189 -4.89 -22.84 -13.88
CA PHE A 189 -4.10 -22.30 -12.78
C PHE A 189 -3.91 -23.29 -11.62
N ALA A 190 -4.95 -24.02 -11.21
CA ALA A 190 -4.87 -25.01 -10.15
C ALA A 190 -3.97 -26.20 -10.54
N ASP A 191 -3.99 -26.60 -11.81
CA ASP A 191 -3.15 -27.68 -12.34
C ASP A 191 -1.68 -27.27 -12.43
N ASP A 192 -1.41 -26.00 -12.69
CA ASP A 192 -0.06 -25.43 -12.69
C ASP A 192 0.53 -25.40 -11.28
N ILE A 193 -0.27 -25.00 -10.28
CA ILE A 193 0.15 -25.06 -8.88
C ILE A 193 0.38 -26.52 -8.45
N HIS A 194 -0.46 -27.45 -8.89
CA HIS A 194 -0.26 -28.87 -8.62
C HIS A 194 1.05 -29.38 -9.23
N ALA A 195 1.41 -28.95 -10.44
CA ALA A 195 2.70 -29.30 -11.05
C ALA A 195 3.90 -28.70 -10.28
N MET A 196 3.77 -27.48 -9.74
CA MET A 196 4.84 -26.81 -9.00
C MET A 196 5.02 -27.35 -7.57
N VAL A 197 3.93 -27.50 -6.81
CA VAL A 197 3.96 -27.82 -5.37
C VAL A 197 3.72 -29.30 -5.11
N GLY A 198 3.05 -30.02 -6.01
CA GLY A 198 2.66 -31.43 -5.85
C GLY A 198 1.30 -31.65 -5.18
N THR A 199 0.62 -30.59 -4.75
CA THR A 199 -0.73 -30.64 -4.19
C THR A 199 -1.61 -29.55 -4.81
N ARG A 200 -2.89 -29.87 -5.01
CA ARG A 200 -3.84 -28.93 -5.64
C ARG A 200 -4.31 -27.93 -4.57
N PRO A 201 -4.48 -26.64 -4.90
CA PRO A 201 -5.07 -25.69 -3.97
C PRO A 201 -6.41 -26.18 -3.43
N GLY A 202 -6.62 -26.06 -2.12
CA GLY A 202 -7.88 -26.43 -1.49
C GLY A 202 -9.06 -25.59 -2.00
N TYR A 203 -10.28 -26.09 -1.84
CA TYR A 203 -11.49 -25.41 -2.34
C TYR A 203 -11.69 -24.01 -1.77
N PHE A 204 -11.21 -23.74 -0.55
CA PHE A 204 -11.21 -22.40 0.03
C PHE A 204 -10.52 -21.39 -0.90
N TRP A 205 -9.33 -21.70 -1.39
CA TRP A 205 -8.56 -20.82 -2.28
C TRP A 205 -9.25 -20.64 -3.64
N LEU A 206 -9.80 -21.72 -4.20
CA LEU A 206 -10.50 -21.68 -5.48
C LEU A 206 -11.77 -20.80 -5.42
N ILE A 207 -12.58 -20.92 -4.36
CA ILE A 207 -13.76 -20.07 -4.15
C ILE A 207 -13.34 -18.62 -3.88
N MET A 208 -12.26 -18.42 -3.12
CA MET A 208 -11.73 -17.08 -2.84
C MET A 208 -11.30 -16.35 -4.11
N TRP A 209 -10.55 -17.00 -5.01
CA TRP A 209 -10.10 -16.39 -6.27
C TRP A 209 -11.25 -16.20 -7.27
N LYS A 210 -12.18 -17.17 -7.36
CA LYS A 210 -13.28 -17.09 -8.33
C LYS A 210 -14.32 -16.04 -7.98
N TYR A 211 -14.73 -15.96 -6.71
CA TYR A 211 -15.93 -15.23 -6.32
C TYR A 211 -15.65 -14.13 -5.30
N ILE A 212 -14.96 -14.45 -4.21
CA ILE A 212 -14.91 -13.54 -3.06
C ILE A 212 -13.95 -12.37 -3.30
N SER A 213 -12.74 -12.65 -3.77
CA SER A 213 -11.76 -11.62 -4.11
C SER A 213 -12.28 -10.62 -5.16
N PRO A 214 -12.78 -11.06 -6.34
CA PRO A 214 -13.29 -10.10 -7.32
C PRO A 214 -14.51 -9.33 -6.81
N LEU A 215 -15.40 -9.95 -6.02
CA LEU A 215 -16.55 -9.27 -5.42
C LEU A 215 -16.11 -8.18 -4.44
N VAL A 216 -15.21 -8.48 -3.51
CA VAL A 216 -14.71 -7.51 -2.51
C VAL A 216 -13.97 -6.37 -3.20
N MET A 217 -13.10 -6.68 -4.16
CA MET A 217 -12.38 -5.66 -4.93
C MET A 217 -13.34 -4.76 -5.71
N LEU A 218 -14.39 -5.33 -6.30
CA LEU A 218 -15.42 -4.57 -7.01
C LEU A 218 -16.20 -3.64 -6.06
N ILE A 219 -16.58 -4.11 -4.88
CA ILE A 219 -17.27 -3.31 -3.86
C ILE A 219 -16.40 -2.12 -3.42
N ILE A 220 -15.13 -2.38 -3.09
CA ILE A 220 -14.20 -1.32 -2.65
C ILE A 220 -13.94 -0.33 -3.80
N LEU A 221 -13.87 -0.80 -5.05
CA LEU A 221 -13.70 0.07 -6.22
C LEU A 221 -14.89 1.01 -6.38
N PHE A 222 -16.11 0.50 -6.32
CA PHE A 222 -17.31 1.35 -6.38
C PHE A 222 -17.42 2.30 -5.19
N ALA A 223 -17.15 1.84 -3.98
CA ALA A 223 -17.14 2.70 -2.79
C ALA A 223 -16.11 3.84 -2.92
N SER A 224 -14.93 3.54 -3.46
CA SER A 224 -13.88 4.53 -3.69
C SER A 224 -14.26 5.54 -4.77
N LEU A 225 -14.91 5.10 -5.86
CA LEU A 225 -15.45 5.98 -6.90
C LEU A 225 -16.55 6.90 -6.35
N ILE A 226 -17.49 6.35 -5.57
CA ILE A 226 -18.56 7.13 -4.93
C ILE A 226 -17.95 8.17 -3.98
N LYS A 227 -16.98 7.77 -3.15
CA LYS A 227 -16.27 8.69 -2.24
C LYS A 227 -15.60 9.83 -3.00
N MET A 228 -14.98 9.53 -4.14
CA MET A 228 -14.33 10.53 -5.00
C MET A 228 -15.33 11.50 -5.66
N ILE A 229 -16.54 11.04 -6.01
CA ILE A 229 -17.58 11.87 -6.61
C ILE A 229 -18.25 12.79 -5.58
N ILE A 230 -18.54 12.27 -4.37
CA ILE A 230 -19.28 13.01 -3.34
C ILE A 230 -18.37 13.97 -2.58
N THR A 231 -17.17 13.54 -2.21
CA THR A 231 -16.25 14.35 -1.39
C THR A 231 -15.37 15.18 -2.31
N SER A 232 -15.49 16.51 -2.25
CA SER A 232 -14.51 17.37 -2.92
C SER A 232 -13.13 17.12 -2.34
N MET A 233 -12.13 16.76 -3.18
CA MET A 233 -10.77 16.52 -2.72
C MET A 233 -10.20 17.80 -2.07
N THR A 234 -9.91 17.70 -0.78
CA THR A 234 -9.32 18.78 0.04
C THR A 234 -7.97 18.35 0.57
N TYR A 235 -7.05 19.29 0.67
CA TYR A 235 -5.74 19.09 1.28
C TYR A 235 -5.54 20.03 2.47
N GLU A 236 -4.71 19.59 3.42
CA GLU A 236 -4.37 20.38 4.61
C GLU A 236 -3.26 21.38 4.28
N VAL A 237 -3.54 22.67 4.39
CA VAL A 237 -2.55 23.75 4.24
C VAL A 237 -2.12 24.23 5.61
N TRP A 238 -0.80 24.45 5.76
CA TRP A 238 -0.26 25.14 6.92
C TRP A 238 -0.42 26.65 6.77
N ASP A 239 -1.27 27.25 7.59
CA ASP A 239 -1.41 28.70 7.68
C ASP A 239 -0.49 29.26 8.77
N LYS A 240 0.34 30.23 8.39
CA LYS A 240 1.33 30.86 9.29
C LYS A 240 0.67 31.77 10.31
N ASP A 241 -0.47 32.38 9.97
CA ASP A 241 -1.11 33.40 10.81
C ASP A 241 -1.97 32.78 11.90
N THR A 242 -2.64 31.66 11.60
CA THR A 242 -3.46 30.92 12.58
C THR A 242 -2.71 29.77 13.25
N ALA A 243 -1.50 29.43 12.79
CA ALA A 243 -0.71 28.28 13.26
C ALA A 243 -1.51 26.95 13.31
N THR A 244 -2.52 26.83 12.44
CA THR A 244 -3.42 25.69 12.35
C THR A 244 -3.46 25.15 10.93
N LYS A 245 -3.84 23.88 10.82
CA LYS A 245 -4.05 23.22 9.52
C LYS A 245 -5.45 23.52 9.02
N ILE A 246 -5.55 24.15 7.85
CA ILE A 246 -6.84 24.48 7.23
C ILE A 246 -7.06 23.54 6.04
N LYS A 247 -8.21 22.88 5.99
CA LYS A 247 -8.61 22.05 4.84
C LYS A 247 -9.04 22.97 3.71
N THR A 248 -8.27 23.01 2.63
CA THR A 248 -8.55 23.82 1.44
C THR A 248 -8.81 22.92 0.23
N LYS A 249 -9.58 23.41 -0.74
CA LYS A 249 -9.89 22.66 -1.97
C LYS A 249 -8.70 22.72 -2.92
N TRP A 250 -8.41 21.61 -3.60
CA TRP A 250 -7.39 21.58 -4.63
C TRP A 250 -7.70 22.56 -5.77
N PRO A 251 -6.72 23.35 -6.25
CA PRO A 251 -6.86 24.11 -7.48
C PRO A 251 -7.18 23.21 -8.68
N GLY A 252 -7.98 23.72 -9.63
CA GLY A 252 -8.40 22.93 -10.81
C GLY A 252 -7.25 22.40 -11.66
N TRP A 253 -6.12 23.10 -11.71
CA TRP A 253 -4.92 22.65 -12.43
C TRP A 253 -4.23 21.45 -11.73
N CYS A 254 -4.23 21.38 -10.39
CA CYS A 254 -3.72 20.22 -9.65
C CYS A 254 -4.58 18.99 -9.92
N LEU A 255 -5.90 19.17 -9.93
CA LEU A 255 -6.85 18.10 -10.23
C LEU A 255 -6.64 17.56 -11.65
N PHE A 256 -6.42 18.44 -12.63
CA PHE A 256 -6.12 18.04 -14.00
C PHE A 256 -4.83 17.21 -14.08
N ILE A 257 -3.77 17.62 -13.40
CA ILE A 257 -2.50 16.88 -13.35
C ILE A 257 -2.69 15.50 -12.70
N GLY A 258 -3.34 15.46 -11.52
CA GLY A 258 -3.60 14.22 -10.80
C GLY A 258 -4.45 13.23 -11.61
N SER A 259 -5.55 13.71 -12.20
CA SER A 259 -6.39 12.89 -13.08
C SER A 259 -5.66 12.41 -14.33
N SER A 260 -4.76 13.23 -14.89
CA SER A 260 -3.94 12.82 -16.05
C SER A 260 -3.00 11.67 -15.70
N PHE A 261 -2.42 11.65 -14.50
CA PHE A 261 -1.60 10.51 -14.04
C PHE A 261 -2.42 9.23 -13.91
N VAL A 262 -3.61 9.31 -13.33
CA VAL A 262 -4.53 8.16 -13.22
C VAL A 262 -4.85 7.59 -14.60
N ILE A 263 -5.21 8.46 -15.56
CA ILE A 263 -5.53 8.04 -16.92
C ILE A 263 -4.30 7.42 -17.59
N LEU A 264 -3.12 8.02 -17.43
CA LEU A 264 -1.87 7.51 -18.01
C LEU A 264 -1.50 6.11 -17.49
N ILE A 265 -1.80 5.81 -16.23
CA ILE A 265 -1.58 4.47 -15.66
C ILE A 265 -2.58 3.48 -16.24
N LEU A 266 -3.86 3.85 -16.27
CA LEU A 266 -4.94 2.94 -16.65
C LEU A 266 -5.05 2.71 -18.16
N ILE A 267 -4.59 3.66 -18.99
CA ILE A 267 -4.73 3.58 -20.45
C ILE A 267 -3.90 2.46 -21.08
N TRP A 268 -2.82 2.00 -20.44
CA TRP A 268 -1.95 0.96 -21.00
C TRP A 268 -2.67 -0.36 -21.24
N ILE A 269 -3.59 -0.75 -20.35
CA ILE A 269 -4.36 -2.00 -20.47
C ILE A 269 -5.22 -2.00 -21.75
N PRO A 270 -6.16 -1.05 -21.95
CA PRO A 270 -6.96 -1.00 -23.17
C PRO A 270 -6.12 -0.66 -24.41
N LEU A 271 -5.09 0.18 -24.29
CA LEU A 271 -4.22 0.53 -25.42
C LEU A 271 -3.53 -0.70 -26.01
N ILE A 272 -2.92 -1.54 -25.18
CA ILE A 272 -2.26 -2.77 -25.64
C ILE A 272 -3.28 -3.74 -26.24
N PHE A 273 -4.46 -3.86 -25.63
CA PHE A 273 -5.55 -4.68 -26.17
C PHE A 273 -5.99 -4.24 -27.57
N ILE A 274 -6.19 -2.93 -27.78
CA ILE A 274 -6.55 -2.33 -29.07
C ILE A 274 -5.44 -2.56 -30.11
N ILE A 275 -4.18 -2.28 -29.75
CA ILE A 275 -3.03 -2.46 -30.66
C ILE A 275 -2.93 -3.92 -31.12
N LYS A 276 -3.12 -4.89 -30.21
CA LYS A 276 -3.12 -6.32 -30.56
C LYS A 276 -4.33 -6.68 -31.42
N ARG A 277 -5.51 -6.15 -31.12
CA ARG A 277 -6.75 -6.44 -31.86
C ARG A 277 -6.70 -5.95 -33.31
N PHE A 278 -6.13 -4.76 -33.54
CA PHE A 278 -6.00 -4.15 -34.87
C PHE A 278 -4.67 -4.45 -35.58
N ASN A 279 -3.80 -5.26 -34.95
CA ASN A 279 -2.49 -5.67 -35.47
C ASN A 279 -1.65 -4.52 -36.07
N ILE A 280 -1.66 -3.36 -35.39
CA ILE A 280 -1.02 -2.12 -35.87
C ILE A 280 0.52 -2.25 -35.90
N ILE A 281 1.07 -3.13 -35.06
CA ILE A 281 2.50 -3.40 -34.94
C ILE A 281 2.70 -4.90 -35.10
N ASN A 282 3.51 -5.31 -36.08
CA ASN A 282 3.95 -6.70 -36.22
C ASN A 282 4.98 -7.03 -35.13
N TRP A 283 4.50 -7.53 -34.00
CA TRP A 283 5.35 -8.04 -32.94
C TRP A 283 6.01 -9.34 -33.39
N LYS A 284 7.32 -9.47 -33.21
CA LYS A 284 7.95 -10.79 -33.26
C LYS A 284 7.29 -11.62 -32.15
N PRO A 285 6.80 -12.84 -32.44
CA PRO A 285 6.24 -13.67 -31.40
C PRO A 285 7.34 -13.92 -30.36
N ASP A 286 7.03 -13.60 -29.10
CA ASP A 286 7.92 -13.94 -28.00
C ASP A 286 8.21 -15.45 -28.07
N PRO A 287 9.46 -15.88 -27.85
CA PRO A 287 9.76 -17.29 -27.79
C PRO A 287 8.82 -17.93 -26.77
N LYS A 288 8.10 -18.98 -27.17
CA LYS A 288 7.20 -19.68 -26.26
C LYS A 288 8.02 -20.16 -25.08
N VAL A 289 7.86 -19.51 -23.92
CA VAL A 289 8.43 -20.00 -22.67
C VAL A 289 7.63 -21.24 -22.30
N SER A 290 8.12 -22.40 -22.73
CA SER A 290 7.50 -23.69 -22.43
C SER A 290 7.76 -24.00 -20.96
N PHE A 291 6.76 -23.79 -20.11
CA PHE A 291 6.82 -24.28 -18.75
C PHE A 291 6.84 -25.82 -18.77
N PRO A 292 7.87 -26.48 -18.18
CA PRO A 292 8.09 -27.93 -18.32
C PRO A 292 7.14 -28.74 -17.40
N LYS A 293 5.83 -28.59 -17.61
CA LYS A 293 4.77 -29.25 -16.82
C LYS A 293 4.94 -30.76 -16.81
N ASP A 294 5.28 -31.33 -17.95
CA ASP A 294 5.36 -32.78 -18.13
C ASP A 294 6.62 -33.37 -17.49
N GLU A 295 7.73 -32.63 -17.46
CA GLU A 295 8.95 -33.05 -16.76
C GLU A 295 8.72 -33.04 -15.25
N LEU A 296 8.14 -31.97 -14.70
CA LEU A 296 7.82 -31.85 -13.27
C LEU A 296 6.84 -32.92 -12.80
N LYS A 297 5.82 -33.22 -13.61
CA LYS A 297 4.84 -34.29 -13.30
C LYS A 297 5.51 -35.67 -13.28
N ARG A 298 6.48 -35.92 -14.17
CA ARG A 298 7.26 -37.18 -14.20
C ARG A 298 8.21 -37.27 -13.00
N GLU A 299 8.96 -36.21 -12.70
CA GLU A 299 9.88 -36.19 -11.54
C GLU A 299 9.15 -36.44 -10.22
N LYS A 300 7.94 -35.88 -10.07
CA LYS A 300 7.15 -35.98 -8.84
C LYS A 300 6.14 -37.13 -8.82
N ASN A 301 6.08 -37.96 -9.87
CA ASN A 301 5.11 -39.05 -10.03
C ASN A 301 3.65 -38.61 -9.73
N LEU A 302 3.27 -37.44 -10.22
CA LEU A 302 1.95 -36.85 -9.95
C LEU A 302 0.90 -37.44 -10.90
N GLN A 303 -0.17 -37.98 -10.33
CA GLN A 303 -1.33 -38.44 -11.11
C GLN A 303 -2.15 -37.22 -11.61
N PRO A 304 -2.70 -37.28 -12.83
CA PRO A 304 -3.61 -36.25 -13.32
C PRO A 304 -4.88 -36.23 -12.45
N TYR A 305 -5.25 -35.03 -11.98
CA TYR A 305 -6.44 -34.86 -11.16
C TYR A 305 -7.71 -35.01 -12.03
N VAL A 306 -8.62 -35.89 -11.62
CA VAL A 306 -9.92 -36.04 -12.27
C VAL A 306 -10.89 -35.02 -11.69
N ILE A 307 -11.33 -34.08 -12.52
CA ILE A 307 -12.29 -33.04 -12.15
C ILE A 307 -13.63 -33.68 -11.83
N LYS A 308 -14.22 -33.35 -10.68
CA LYS A 308 -15.55 -33.82 -10.29
C LYS A 308 -16.65 -33.01 -10.97
N ASP A 309 -17.79 -33.62 -11.25
CA ASP A 309 -18.91 -32.98 -11.97
C ASP A 309 -19.46 -31.71 -11.28
N TRP A 310 -19.46 -31.68 -9.95
CA TRP A 310 -19.88 -30.50 -9.19
C TRP A 310 -18.85 -29.36 -9.28
N GLU A 311 -17.55 -29.67 -9.38
CA GLU A 311 -16.51 -28.66 -9.59
C GLU A 311 -16.64 -28.04 -10.96
N LYS A 312 -16.95 -28.87 -11.96
CA LYS A 312 -17.25 -28.39 -13.32
C LYS A 312 -18.45 -27.44 -13.32
N LYS A 313 -19.50 -27.77 -12.55
CA LYS A 313 -20.74 -26.98 -12.48
C LYS A 313 -20.66 -25.71 -11.63
N TYR A 314 -19.75 -25.59 -10.65
CA TYR A 314 -19.73 -24.43 -9.75
C TYR A 314 -18.41 -23.64 -9.75
N LEU A 315 -17.29 -24.25 -10.14
CA LEU A 315 -15.97 -23.61 -10.16
C LEU A 315 -15.50 -23.32 -11.59
N PHE A 316 -15.86 -24.16 -12.56
CA PHE A 316 -15.33 -24.12 -13.93
C PHE A 316 -16.37 -23.84 -15.03
N ILE A 317 -17.54 -23.24 -14.68
CA ILE A 317 -18.69 -22.99 -15.59
C ILE A 317 -18.31 -22.32 -16.93
N PHE A 318 -17.30 -21.46 -16.94
CA PHE A 318 -16.94 -20.63 -18.11
C PHE A 318 -15.68 -21.11 -18.85
N GLU A 319 -15.05 -22.21 -18.43
CA GLU A 319 -13.79 -22.67 -19.04
C GLU A 319 -14.00 -23.42 -20.36
N ASP A 320 -15.12 -24.13 -20.53
CA ASP A 320 -15.43 -24.89 -21.75
C ASP A 320 -15.67 -23.99 -22.99
N LEU A 321 -15.89 -22.68 -22.81
CA LEU A 321 -16.14 -21.72 -23.90
C LEU A 321 -14.87 -21.14 -24.55
N TYR A 322 -13.71 -21.31 -23.92
CA TYR A 322 -12.45 -20.70 -24.37
C TYR A 322 -11.45 -21.72 -24.96
N ASP A 323 -11.74 -23.02 -24.81
CA ASP A 323 -10.94 -24.13 -25.36
C ASP A 323 -11.43 -24.63 -26.75
N SER A 324 -12.40 -23.92 -27.37
CA SER A 324 -12.87 -24.16 -28.75
C SER A 324 -12.35 -23.11 -29.73
#